data_AF-A0A5K1A3B5-F1
#
_entry.id   AF-A0A5K1A3B5-F1
#
_cell.length_a   1.000
_cell.length_b   1.000
_cell.length_c   1.000
_cell.angle_alpha   90.00
_cell.angle_beta   90.00
_cell.angle_gamma   90.00
#
_symmetry.space_group_name_H-M   'P 1'
#
loop_
_entity.id
_entity.type
_entity.pdbx_description
1 polymer ?
#
loop_
_entity_poly.entity_id
_entity_poly.type
_entity_poly.pdbx_seq_one_letter_code
_entity_poly.pdbx_strand_id
1 'polypeptide(L)'
;KLLLQRMAQGEECTYDFAFVDADKKNYNHYHKRPMKLVRVGGLIAYDNTLWHGSVAEPETLTISKPGEDPHENFIDQVRRLQPHRFVPAT
;
A
#
# COMPACT_ATOMS: atom_id res chain seq x y z
N LYS A 1 8.41 -1.52 9.58
CA LYS A 1 8.95 -2.11 10.86
C LYS A 1 8.02 -1.87 12.04
N LEU A 2 7.31 -0.74 12.08
CA LEU A 2 6.35 -0.35 13.12
C LEU A 2 5.34 -1.45 13.51
N LEU A 3 4.64 -2.07 12.56
CA LEU A 3 3.61 -3.09 12.87
C LEU A 3 4.17 -4.31 13.62
N LEU A 4 5.42 -4.69 13.35
CA LEU A 4 6.06 -5.80 14.07
C LEU A 4 6.36 -5.42 15.53
N GLN A 5 6.70 -4.16 15.78
CA GLN A 5 6.93 -3.66 17.14
C GLN A 5 5.63 -3.64 17.94
N ARG A 6 4.51 -3.23 17.32
CA ARG A 6 3.18 -3.24 17.96
C ARG A 6 2.74 -4.65 18.33
N MET A 7 2.98 -5.61 17.44
CA MET A 7 2.75 -7.03 17.75
C MET A 7 3.65 -7.51 18.90
N ALA A 8 4.93 -7.15 18.91
CA ALA A 8 5.85 -7.51 19.98
C ALA A 8 5.49 -6.87 21.34
N GLN A 9 4.76 -5.76 21.33
CA GLN A 9 4.19 -5.11 22.51
C GLN A 9 2.88 -5.74 22.98
N GLY A 10 2.41 -6.81 22.33
CA GLY A 10 1.19 -7.52 22.70
C GLY A 10 -0.10 -6.83 22.24
N GLU A 11 -0.01 -5.89 21.30
CA GLU A 11 -1.17 -5.15 20.78
C GLU A 11 -1.95 -5.95 19.71
N GLU A 12 -1.97 -7.28 19.81
CA GLU A 12 -2.77 -8.11 18.89
C GLU A 12 -4.26 -7.91 19.16
N CYS A 13 -5.05 -7.79 18.09
CA CYS A 13 -6.50 -7.56 18.14
C CYS A 13 -6.95 -6.34 18.98
N THR A 14 -6.12 -5.31 19.12
CA THR A 14 -6.47 -4.10 19.90
C THR A 14 -7.04 -2.96 19.05
N TYR A 15 -6.95 -3.06 17.71
CA TYR A 15 -7.36 -2.01 16.80
C TYR A 15 -8.72 -2.29 16.17
N ASP A 16 -9.58 -1.27 16.08
CA ASP A 16 -10.87 -1.34 15.38
C ASP A 16 -10.75 -1.11 13.87
N PHE A 17 -9.75 -0.34 13.45
CA PHE A 17 -9.60 0.11 12.08
C PHE A 17 -8.13 0.26 11.68
N ALA A 18 -7.80 -0.09 10.44
CA ALA A 18 -6.50 0.16 9.83
C ALA A 18 -6.66 0.71 8.41
N PHE A 19 -5.95 1.80 8.11
CA PHE A 19 -5.82 2.35 6.76
C PHE A 19 -4.42 2.05 6.23
N VAL A 20 -4.33 1.43 5.06
CA VAL A 20 -3.09 0.98 4.44
C VAL A 20 -2.89 1.70 3.11
N ASP A 21 -2.13 2.79 3.17
CA ASP A 21 -1.54 3.45 2.01
C ASP A 21 -0.03 3.14 2.03
N ALA A 22 0.37 2.11 1.29
CA ALA A 22 1.73 1.57 1.35
C ALA A 22 2.23 1.12 -0.02
N ASP A 23 3.55 0.93 -0.10
CA ASP A 23 4.28 0.39 -1.26
C ASP A 23 3.69 -0.95 -1.70
N LYS A 24 3.16 -1.02 -2.92
CA LYS A 24 2.42 -2.21 -3.37
C LYS A 24 3.33 -3.40 -3.67
N LYS A 25 4.61 -3.18 -3.98
CA LYS A 25 5.59 -4.24 -4.26
C LYS A 25 5.87 -5.11 -3.04
N ASN A 26 5.75 -4.54 -1.85
CA ASN A 26 6.04 -5.24 -0.61
C ASN A 26 4.77 -5.73 0.14
N TYR A 27 3.57 -5.62 -0.44
CA TYR A 27 2.31 -6.05 0.21
C TYR A 27 2.36 -7.49 0.70
N ASN A 28 2.94 -8.38 -0.10
CA ASN A 28 3.12 -9.79 0.25
C ASN A 28 3.87 -9.98 1.59
N HIS A 29 4.76 -9.06 1.95
CA HIS A 29 5.58 -9.15 3.16
C HIS A 29 4.91 -8.61 4.43
N TYR A 30 3.84 -7.80 4.32
CA TYR A 30 3.21 -7.18 5.48
C TYR A 30 1.69 -7.18 5.52
N HIS A 31 0.99 -7.64 4.49
CA HIS A 31 -0.47 -7.79 4.50
C HIS A 31 -0.98 -8.57 5.72
N LYS A 32 -0.22 -9.57 6.18
CA LYS A 32 -0.57 -10.38 7.36
C LYS A 32 -0.45 -9.64 8.69
N ARG A 33 0.22 -8.47 8.74
CA ARG A 33 0.50 -7.75 10.00
C ARG A 33 -0.71 -6.94 10.48
N PRO A 34 -1.38 -6.11 9.64
CA PRO A 34 -2.64 -5.48 10.00
C PRO A 34 -3.71 -6.50 10.45
N MET A 35 -3.77 -7.67 9.80
CA MET A 35 -4.71 -8.74 10.17
C MET A 35 -4.53 -9.28 11.60
N LYS A 36 -3.32 -9.20 12.16
CA LYS A 36 -3.05 -9.63 13.54
C LYS A 36 -3.31 -8.54 14.58
N LEU A 37 -3.28 -7.28 14.15
CA LEU A 37 -3.47 -6.13 15.04
C LEU A 37 -4.94 -5.70 15.10
N VAL A 38 -5.69 -5.84 14.00
CA VAL A 38 -7.11 -5.49 13.94
C VAL A 38 -7.96 -6.62 14.51
N ARG A 39 -8.90 -6.28 15.39
CA ARG A 39 -9.80 -7.26 16.02
C ARG A 39 -10.73 -7.90 15.01
N VAL A 40 -11.29 -9.05 15.37
CA VAL A 40 -12.40 -9.64 14.63
C VAL A 40 -13.58 -8.65 14.58
N GLY A 41 -14.10 -8.42 13.37
CA GLY A 41 -15.12 -7.43 13.10
C GLY A 41 -14.61 -5.98 12.98
N GLY A 42 -13.29 -5.76 13.03
CA GLY A 42 -12.67 -4.50 12.65
C GLY A 42 -12.50 -4.36 11.13
N LEU A 43 -12.15 -3.16 10.68
CA LEU A 43 -12.08 -2.81 9.25
C LEU A 43 -10.64 -2.51 8.80
N ILE A 44 -10.25 -3.06 7.66
CA ILE A 44 -8.97 -2.72 6.99
C ILE A 44 -9.29 -2.13 5.62
N ALA A 45 -8.83 -0.92 5.36
CA ALA A 45 -9.00 -0.23 4.09
C ALA A 45 -7.64 -0.05 3.40
N TYR A 46 -7.56 -0.38 2.10
CA TYR A 46 -6.35 -0.24 1.28
C TYR A 46 -6.52 0.88 0.27
N ASP A 47 -5.56 1.81 0.20
CA ASP A 47 -5.61 2.93 -0.75
C ASP A 47 -4.92 2.62 -2.10
N ASN A 48 -5.46 3.27 -3.13
CA ASN A 48 -5.05 3.19 -4.54
C ASN A 48 -5.09 1.77 -5.11
N THR A 49 -5.96 0.88 -4.62
CA THR A 49 -6.10 -0.48 -5.15
C THR A 49 -6.50 -0.52 -6.62
N LEU A 50 -7.17 0.52 -7.12
CA LEU A 50 -7.59 0.64 -8.52
C LEU A 50 -6.53 1.26 -9.44
N TRP A 51 -5.41 1.77 -8.89
CA TRP A 51 -4.25 2.27 -9.65
C TRP A 51 -4.61 3.13 -10.89
N HIS A 52 -5.41 4.18 -10.68
CA HIS A 52 -5.92 5.06 -11.76
C HIS A 52 -6.71 4.36 -12.88
N GLY A 53 -7.24 3.16 -12.63
CA GLY A 53 -7.97 2.35 -13.60
C GLY A 53 -7.11 1.34 -14.35
N SER A 54 -5.78 1.35 -14.16
CA SER A 54 -4.87 0.47 -14.90
C SER A 54 -5.05 -1.01 -14.58
N VAL A 55 -5.70 -1.33 -13.45
CA VAL A 55 -6.06 -2.71 -13.09
C VAL A 55 -7.00 -3.39 -14.09
N ALA A 56 -7.69 -2.60 -14.93
CA ALA A 56 -8.57 -3.09 -15.99
C ALA A 56 -7.94 -2.98 -17.39
N GLU A 57 -6.71 -2.48 -17.51
CA GLU A 57 -6.02 -2.38 -18.80
C GLU A 57 -5.55 -3.77 -19.27
N PRO A 58 -5.73 -4.11 -20.56
CA PRO A 58 -5.25 -5.38 -21.10
C PRO A 58 -3.71 -5.42 -21.15
N GLU A 59 -3.12 -6.55 -20.73
CA GLU A 59 -1.66 -6.78 -20.68
C GLU A 59 -0.94 -6.51 -22.02
N THR A 60 -1.64 -6.57 -23.14
CA THR A 60 -1.09 -6.34 -24.48
C THR A 60 -0.66 -4.89 -24.75
N LEU A 61 -1.06 -3.92 -23.93
CA LEU A 61 -0.69 -2.50 -24.09
C LEU A 61 0.63 -2.12 -23.40
N THR A 62 1.19 -2.98 -22.55
CA THR A 62 2.45 -2.69 -21.85
C THR A 62 3.65 -3.19 -22.65
N ILE A 63 4.07 -2.41 -23.65
CA ILE A 63 5.47 -2.47 -24.13
C ILE A 63 6.29 -1.58 -23.18
N SER A 64 6.46 -2.01 -21.94
CA SER A 64 7.42 -1.42 -21.01
C SER A 64 8.71 -2.23 -21.04
N LYS A 65 9.86 -1.54 -21.01
CA LYS A 65 11.18 -2.17 -20.93
C LYS A 65 11.23 -3.12 -19.73
N PRO A 66 11.93 -4.27 -19.82
CA PRO A 66 12.06 -5.19 -18.70
C PRO A 66 12.67 -4.45 -17.49
N GLY A 67 11.95 -4.38 -16.38
CA GLY A 67 12.42 -3.80 -15.12
C GLY A 67 11.97 -2.36 -14.80
N GLU A 68 11.29 -1.67 -15.72
CA GLU A 68 10.65 -0.38 -15.43
C GLU A 68 9.14 -0.58 -15.27
N ASP A 69 8.62 -0.31 -14.06
CA ASP A 69 7.18 -0.20 -13.85
C ASP A 69 6.74 1.20 -14.37
N PRO A 70 6.01 1.28 -15.50
CA PRO A 70 5.60 2.55 -16.07
C PRO A 70 4.71 3.37 -15.12
N HIS A 71 4.06 2.73 -14.15
CA HIS A 71 3.19 3.41 -13.20
C HIS A 71 3.95 4.03 -12.02
N GLU A 72 5.13 3.52 -11.67
CA GLU A 72 6.00 4.13 -10.65
C GLU A 72 6.56 5.47 -11.15
N ASN A 73 6.91 5.56 -12.44
CA ASN A 73 7.32 6.82 -13.05
C ASN A 73 6.21 7.89 -12.97
N PHE A 74 4.95 7.50 -13.13
CA PHE A 74 3.81 8.40 -12.96
C PHE A 74 3.63 8.83 -11.51
N ILE A 75 3.70 7.89 -10.55
CA ILE A 75 3.58 8.21 -9.13
C ILE A 75 4.72 9.12 -8.65
N ASP A 76 5.95 8.85 -9.06
CA ASP A 76 7.11 9.70 -8.76
C ASP A 76 6.99 11.07 -9.43
N GLN A 77 6.43 11.14 -10.64
CA GLN A 77 6.15 12.41 -11.31
C GLN A 77 5.07 13.21 -10.58
N VAL A 78 3.96 12.57 -10.15
CA VAL A 78 2.90 13.22 -9.37
C VAL A 78 3.40 13.66 -8.00
N ARG A 79 4.21 12.84 -7.31
CA ARG A 79 4.87 13.20 -6.04
C ARG A 79 5.80 14.41 -6.21
N ARG A 80 6.55 14.49 -7.31
CA ARG A 80 7.40 15.65 -7.64
C ARG A 80 6.59 16.92 -7.93
N LEU A 81 5.46 16.78 -8.61
CA LEU A 81 4.61 17.91 -9.00
C LEU A 81 3.76 18.45 -7.83
N GLN A 82 3.48 17.63 -6.80
CA GLN A 82 2.61 18.00 -5.67
C GLN A 82 3.25 17.66 -4.30
N PRO A 83 4.42 18.23 -3.96
CA PRO A 83 5.19 17.85 -2.78
C PRO A 83 4.51 18.20 -1.44
N HIS A 84 3.50 19.08 -1.43
CA HIS A 84 2.79 19.50 -0.21
C HIS A 84 1.52 18.68 0.07
N ARG A 85 1.15 17.75 -0.82
CA ARG A 85 -0.10 16.98 -0.74
C ARG A 85 0.11 15.51 -0.40
N PHE A 86 1.31 15.00 -0.57
CA PHE A 86 1.68 13.61 -0.30
C PHE A 86 2.87 13.57 0.67
N VAL A 87 2.61 13.15 1.90
CA VAL A 87 3.64 12.75 2.86
C VAL A 87 3.66 11.22 2.86
N PRO A 88 4.75 10.55 2.50
CA PRO A 88 4.80 9.09 2.54
C PRO A 88 4.69 8.61 3.98
N ALA A 89 3.81 7.64 4.22
CA ALA A 89 3.78 6.90 5.48
C ALA A 89 4.99 5.96 5.54
N THR A 90 6.05 6.36 6.25
CA THR A 90 7.19 5.51 6.65
C THR A 90 6.82 4.43 7.67
#